data_AF-A0A7Y3I950-F1
#
_entry.id   AF-A0A7Y3I950-F1
#
_cell.length_a   1.000
_cell.length_b   1.000
_cell.length_c   1.000
_cell.angle_alpha   90.00
_cell.angle_beta   90.00
_cell.angle_gamma   90.00
#
_symmetry.space_group_name_H-M   'P 1'
#
loop_
_entity.id
_entity.type
_entity.pdbx_description
1 polymer ?
#
loop_
_entity_poly.entity_id
_entity_poly.type
_entity_poly.pdbx_seq_one_letter_code
_entity_poly.pdbx_strand_id
1 'polypeptide(L)'
;RLRLAEIHASVEAGAQEIDVVITRGHVLLNRWEALYDEVAGFRHACGAAKLKVILGTGELGTLTRAARASMVSMMAGADFVKTSTGKEPVNATLPVGLAMARTIRSYRNRTGFRVGLKPAGGIRTAKDALQWMVLMKEELGDEWLEADLFRFGASSLLADIERQLEHHVTGRYSAFHRHAAG
;
A
#
# COMPACT_ATOMS: atom_id res chain seq x y z
N ARG A 1 -14.40 -14.43 -11.10
CA ARG A 1 -15.55 -15.02 -10.36
C ARG A 1 -15.13 -15.41 -8.94
N LEU A 2 -14.10 -16.23 -8.73
CA LEU A 2 -13.62 -16.58 -7.39
C LEU A 2 -13.25 -15.37 -6.51
N ARG A 3 -12.41 -14.45 -7.01
CA ARG A 3 -11.98 -13.25 -6.27
C ARG A 3 -13.14 -12.35 -5.79
N LEU A 4 -14.21 -12.20 -6.57
CA LEU A 4 -15.36 -11.41 -6.14
C LEU A 4 -16.12 -12.10 -5.00
N ALA A 5 -16.26 -13.42 -5.07
CA ALA A 5 -16.87 -14.20 -3.99
C ALA A 5 -16.03 -14.13 -2.70
N GLU A 6 -14.69 -14.16 -2.80
CA GLU A 6 -13.80 -13.98 -1.65
C GLU A 6 -13.95 -12.60 -0.99
N ILE A 7 -14.12 -11.54 -1.79
CA ILE A 7 -14.38 -10.18 -1.28
C ILE A 7 -15.72 -10.14 -0.55
N HIS A 8 -16.80 -10.65 -1.16
CA HIS A 8 -18.12 -10.69 -0.52
C HIS A 8 -18.08 -11.48 0.80
N ALA A 9 -17.49 -12.68 0.79
CA ALA A 9 -17.34 -13.48 2.01
C ALA A 9 -16.54 -12.76 3.10
N SER A 10 -15.49 -12.02 2.72
CA SER A 10 -14.69 -11.24 3.68
C SER A 10 -15.49 -10.08 4.29
N VAL A 11 -16.28 -9.38 3.47
CA VAL A 11 -17.16 -8.29 3.93
C VAL A 11 -18.28 -8.83 4.82
N GLU A 12 -18.91 -9.95 4.44
CA GLU A 12 -19.91 -10.65 5.26
C GLU A 12 -19.35 -11.13 6.60
N ALA A 13 -18.07 -11.51 6.63
CA ALA A 13 -17.34 -11.84 7.86
C ALA A 13 -16.94 -10.60 8.70
N GLY A 14 -17.29 -9.37 8.27
CA GLY A 14 -17.07 -8.14 9.02
C GLY A 14 -15.79 -7.39 8.69
N ALA A 15 -15.08 -7.74 7.61
CA ALA A 15 -13.87 -7.02 7.21
C ALA A 15 -14.21 -5.58 6.78
N GLN A 16 -13.57 -4.60 7.44
CA GLN A 16 -13.72 -3.17 7.13
C GLN A 16 -12.75 -2.67 6.05
N GLU A 17 -11.73 -3.48 5.75
CA GLU A 17 -10.70 -3.17 4.76
C GLU A 17 -10.41 -4.44 3.95
N ILE A 18 -10.35 -4.31 2.63
CA ILE A 18 -10.06 -5.42 1.71
C ILE A 18 -8.82 -5.08 0.88
N ASP A 19 -7.78 -5.89 1.02
CA ASP A 19 -6.56 -5.79 0.20
C ASP A 19 -6.64 -6.81 -0.95
N VAL A 20 -6.78 -6.35 -2.19
CA VAL A 20 -6.87 -7.22 -3.39
C VAL A 20 -5.60 -7.15 -4.22
N VAL A 21 -5.28 -8.23 -4.95
CA VAL A 21 -4.16 -8.25 -5.92
C VAL A 21 -4.71 -8.14 -7.34
N ILE A 22 -4.15 -7.21 -8.12
CA ILE A 22 -4.50 -7.05 -9.53
C ILE A 22 -3.97 -8.21 -10.38
N THR A 23 -4.61 -8.44 -11.52
CA THR A 23 -4.04 -9.30 -12.57
C THR A 23 -2.90 -8.54 -13.25
N ARG A 24 -1.66 -8.79 -12.81
CA ARG A 24 -0.43 -8.11 -13.31
C ARG A 24 -0.25 -8.24 -14.82
N GLY A 25 -0.73 -9.33 -15.42
CA GLY A 25 -0.76 -9.53 -16.86
C GLY A 25 -1.45 -8.39 -17.62
N HIS A 26 -2.49 -7.76 -17.05
CA HIS A 26 -3.13 -6.59 -17.65
C HIS A 26 -2.16 -5.42 -17.75
N VAL A 27 -1.35 -5.16 -16.71
CA VAL A 27 -0.33 -4.10 -16.72
C VAL A 27 0.79 -4.41 -17.71
N LEU A 28 1.31 -5.65 -17.68
CA LEU A 28 2.44 -6.06 -18.52
C LEU A 28 2.11 -6.00 -20.01
N LEU A 29 0.86 -6.30 -20.36
CA LEU A 29 0.32 -6.27 -21.73
C LEU A 29 -0.41 -4.96 -22.08
N ASN A 30 -0.31 -3.92 -21.25
CA ASN A 30 -0.96 -2.62 -21.44
C ASN A 30 -2.50 -2.66 -21.62
N ARG A 31 -3.18 -3.65 -21.05
CA ARG A 31 -4.64 -3.80 -21.05
C ARG A 31 -5.28 -2.99 -19.92
N TRP A 32 -5.20 -1.66 -20.02
CA TRP A 32 -5.61 -0.75 -18.95
C TRP A 32 -7.11 -0.76 -18.68
N GLU A 33 -7.94 -0.91 -19.70
CA GLU A 33 -9.40 -1.04 -19.55
C GLU A 33 -9.77 -2.31 -18.78
N ALA A 34 -9.15 -3.45 -19.11
CA ALA A 34 -9.35 -4.69 -18.36
C ALA A 34 -8.91 -4.58 -16.89
N LEU A 35 -7.84 -3.82 -16.60
CA LEU A 35 -7.44 -3.54 -15.22
C LEU A 35 -8.46 -2.63 -14.51
N TYR A 36 -8.99 -1.62 -15.21
CA TYR A 36 -10.02 -0.74 -14.68
C TYR A 36 -11.27 -1.54 -14.29
N ASP A 37 -11.79 -2.34 -15.22
CA ASP A 37 -12.99 -3.16 -15.01
C ASP A 37 -12.82 -4.16 -13.86
N GLU A 38 -11.64 -4.78 -13.77
CA GLU A 38 -11.29 -5.67 -12.66
C GLU A 38 -11.37 -4.95 -11.31
N VAL A 39 -10.71 -3.79 -11.18
CA VAL A 39 -10.67 -3.05 -9.92
C VAL A 39 -12.04 -2.43 -9.60
N ALA A 40 -12.78 -1.96 -10.60
CA ALA A 40 -14.14 -1.44 -10.42
C ALA A 40 -15.08 -2.53 -9.91
N GLY A 41 -14.95 -3.75 -10.42
CA GLY A 41 -15.65 -4.92 -9.89
C GLY A 41 -15.32 -5.19 -8.42
N PHE A 42 -14.04 -5.09 -8.05
CA PHE A 42 -13.63 -5.23 -6.64
C PHE A 42 -14.19 -4.12 -5.76
N ARG A 43 -14.17 -2.86 -6.21
CA ARG A 43 -14.74 -1.72 -5.49
C ARG A 43 -16.23 -1.90 -5.24
N HIS A 44 -16.96 -2.35 -6.25
CA HIS A 44 -18.39 -2.64 -6.10
C HIS A 44 -18.62 -3.75 -5.05
N ALA A 45 -17.86 -4.84 -5.12
CA ALA A 45 -17.98 -5.94 -4.18
C ALA A 45 -17.62 -5.59 -2.73
N CYS A 46 -16.77 -4.57 -2.51
CA CYS A 46 -16.37 -4.13 -1.17
C CYS A 46 -17.49 -3.39 -0.40
N GLY A 47 -18.54 -2.90 -1.05
CA GLY A 47 -19.61 -2.16 -0.39
C GLY A 47 -19.06 -0.92 0.35
N ALA A 48 -19.15 -0.90 1.68
CA ALA A 48 -18.61 0.16 2.53
C ALA A 48 -17.15 -0.05 2.96
N ALA A 49 -16.58 -1.24 2.77
CA ALA A 49 -15.21 -1.53 3.17
C ALA A 49 -14.20 -0.74 2.33
N LYS A 50 -13.08 -0.31 2.93
CA LYS A 50 -12.00 0.38 2.20
C LYS A 50 -11.27 -0.62 1.31
N LEU A 51 -11.12 -0.30 0.02
CA LEU A 51 -10.41 -1.09 -0.97
C LEU A 51 -8.96 -0.66 -1.07
N LYS A 52 -8.03 -1.59 -0.82
CA LYS A 52 -6.59 -1.40 -1.07
C LYS A 52 -6.15 -2.28 -2.22
N VAL A 53 -5.60 -1.68 -3.27
CA VAL A 53 -5.22 -2.41 -4.49
C VAL A 53 -3.71 -2.65 -4.50
N ILE A 54 -3.31 -3.91 -4.36
CA ILE A 54 -1.92 -4.39 -4.43
C ILE A 54 -1.50 -4.52 -5.89
N LEU A 55 -0.50 -3.75 -6.29
CA LEU A 55 -0.01 -3.74 -7.67
C LEU A 55 1.04 -4.82 -7.95
N GLY A 56 1.77 -5.27 -6.92
CA GLY A 56 2.92 -6.16 -7.06
C GLY A 56 4.05 -5.51 -7.86
N THR A 57 4.43 -4.30 -7.45
CA THR A 57 5.30 -3.40 -8.21
C THR A 57 6.67 -3.97 -8.56
N GLY A 58 7.19 -4.92 -7.77
CA GLY A 58 8.45 -5.62 -8.05
C GLY A 58 8.44 -6.43 -9.36
N GLU A 59 7.26 -6.85 -9.82
CA GLU A 59 7.09 -7.64 -11.05
C GLU A 59 6.61 -6.80 -12.24
N LEU A 60 6.32 -5.50 -12.03
CA LEU A 60 5.84 -4.63 -13.11
C LEU A 60 6.97 -4.11 -14.02
N GLY A 61 8.22 -4.27 -13.59
CA GLY A 61 9.43 -3.99 -14.35
C GLY A 61 9.82 -2.51 -14.45
N THR A 62 8.88 -1.59 -14.63
CA THR A 62 9.18 -0.15 -14.78
C THR A 62 8.35 0.74 -13.85
N LEU A 63 8.95 1.87 -13.43
CA LEU A 63 8.26 2.90 -12.65
C LEU A 63 7.02 3.44 -13.39
N THR A 64 7.09 3.56 -14.72
CA THR A 64 5.97 3.98 -15.56
C THR A 64 4.77 3.03 -15.46
N ARG A 65 5.01 1.71 -15.44
CA ARG A 65 3.93 0.73 -15.26
C ARG A 65 3.32 0.80 -13.85
N ALA A 66 4.15 0.97 -12.82
CA ALA A 66 3.66 1.17 -11.44
C ALA A 66 2.80 2.44 -11.31
N ALA A 67 3.24 3.56 -11.91
CA ALA A 67 2.49 4.81 -11.96
C ALA A 67 1.16 4.64 -12.72
N ARG A 68 1.17 4.06 -13.92
CA ARG A 68 -0.06 3.82 -14.71
C ARG A 68 -1.04 2.89 -14.00
N ALA A 69 -0.55 1.79 -13.43
CA ALA A 69 -1.39 0.87 -12.67
C ALA A 69 -2.01 1.55 -11.43
N SER A 70 -1.26 2.43 -10.76
CA SER A 70 -1.77 3.26 -9.66
C SER A 70 -2.90 4.18 -10.15
N MET A 71 -2.67 4.92 -11.23
CA MET A 71 -3.67 5.82 -11.82
C MET A 71 -4.97 5.08 -12.17
N VAL A 72 -4.86 3.95 -12.88
CA VAL A 72 -6.03 3.15 -13.27
C VAL A 72 -6.77 2.62 -12.04
N SER A 73 -6.05 2.13 -11.02
CA SER A 73 -6.67 1.63 -9.79
C SER A 73 -7.41 2.73 -9.04
N MET A 74 -6.85 3.95 -8.98
CA MET A 74 -7.52 5.11 -8.37
C MET A 74 -8.77 5.52 -9.16
N MET A 75 -8.68 5.58 -10.49
CA MET A 75 -9.83 5.86 -11.35
C MET A 75 -10.96 4.84 -11.16
N ALA A 76 -10.62 3.58 -10.88
CA ALA A 76 -11.57 2.50 -10.63
C ALA A 76 -12.11 2.49 -9.18
N GLY A 77 -11.70 3.43 -8.33
CA GLY A 77 -12.25 3.62 -6.98
C GLY A 77 -11.44 2.98 -5.85
N ALA A 78 -10.14 2.75 -6.04
CA ALA A 78 -9.27 2.32 -4.93
C ALA A 78 -9.12 3.43 -3.87
N ASP A 79 -9.34 3.09 -2.59
CA ASP A 79 -9.09 4.00 -1.46
C ASP A 79 -7.59 4.06 -1.11
N PHE A 80 -6.87 2.97 -1.40
CA PHE A 80 -5.41 2.90 -1.32
C PHE A 80 -4.82 2.18 -2.52
N VAL A 81 -3.65 2.66 -2.95
CA VAL A 81 -2.73 1.83 -3.76
C VAL A 81 -1.64 1.27 -2.87
N LYS A 82 -1.35 -0.03 -3.04
CA LYS A 82 -0.39 -0.78 -2.23
C LYS A 82 0.70 -1.37 -3.13
N THR A 83 1.96 -1.28 -2.70
CA THR A 83 3.10 -1.68 -3.54
C THR A 83 3.09 -3.18 -3.85
N SER A 84 3.11 -4.01 -2.81
CA SER A 84 3.38 -5.46 -2.92
C SER A 84 2.58 -6.27 -1.91
N THR A 85 2.57 -7.60 -2.05
CA THR A 85 1.94 -8.47 -1.05
C THR A 85 2.83 -8.67 0.18
N GLY A 86 4.14 -8.41 0.05
CA GLY A 86 5.15 -8.72 1.05
C GLY A 86 5.76 -10.11 0.88
N LYS A 87 5.31 -10.87 -0.13
CA LYS A 87 5.75 -12.24 -0.42
C LYS A 87 6.66 -12.32 -1.65
N GLU A 88 6.76 -11.25 -2.44
CA GLU A 88 7.62 -11.21 -3.62
C GLU A 88 9.11 -11.03 -3.24
N PRO A 89 10.08 -11.39 -4.10
CA PRO A 89 11.50 -11.13 -3.85
C PRO A 89 11.83 -9.64 -3.76
N VAL A 90 11.20 -8.83 -4.63
CA VAL A 90 11.31 -7.37 -4.65
C VAL A 90 9.96 -6.79 -4.23
N ASN A 91 9.95 -6.06 -3.12
CA ASN A 91 8.74 -5.47 -2.54
C ASN A 91 8.73 -3.93 -2.70
N ALA A 92 8.33 -3.20 -1.66
CA ALA A 92 8.34 -1.76 -1.65
C ALA A 92 9.77 -1.22 -1.79
N THR A 93 9.97 -0.28 -2.72
CA THR A 93 11.20 0.49 -2.86
C THR A 93 10.87 1.97 -2.96
N LEU A 94 11.75 2.84 -2.45
CA LEU A 94 11.52 4.29 -2.49
C LEU A 94 11.31 4.83 -3.91
N PRO A 95 12.03 4.39 -4.97
CA PRO A 95 11.76 4.85 -6.33
C PRO A 95 10.35 4.52 -6.82
N VAL A 96 9.84 3.33 -6.51
CA VAL A 96 8.45 2.95 -6.80
C VAL A 96 7.48 3.81 -5.98
N GLY A 97 7.76 3.96 -4.68
CA GLY A 97 7.00 4.82 -3.79
C GLY A 97 6.84 6.24 -4.30
N LEU A 98 7.94 6.83 -4.77
CA LEU A 98 7.98 8.17 -5.35
C LEU A 98 7.10 8.27 -6.61
N ALA A 99 7.22 7.29 -7.52
CA ALA A 99 6.39 7.25 -8.71
C ALA A 99 4.89 7.15 -8.37
N MET A 100 4.53 6.32 -7.38
CA MET A 100 3.16 6.16 -6.92
C MET A 100 2.64 7.43 -6.20
N ALA A 101 3.43 8.03 -5.30
CA ALA A 101 3.07 9.25 -4.58
C ALA A 101 2.84 10.43 -5.54
N ARG A 102 3.72 10.61 -6.53
CA ARG A 102 3.50 11.62 -7.59
C ARG A 102 2.26 11.35 -8.43
N THR A 103 1.94 10.08 -8.65
CA THR A 103 0.69 9.71 -9.34
C THR A 103 -0.54 10.06 -8.49
N ILE A 104 -0.51 9.79 -7.19
CA ILE A 104 -1.56 10.20 -6.24
C ILE A 104 -1.72 11.71 -6.25
N ARG A 105 -0.62 12.48 -6.18
CA ARG A 105 -0.67 13.95 -6.27
C ARG A 105 -1.34 14.41 -7.56
N SER A 106 -0.94 13.84 -8.70
CA SER A 106 -1.53 14.18 -10.00
C SER A 106 -3.03 13.88 -10.05
N TYR A 107 -3.45 12.74 -9.50
CA TYR A 107 -4.86 12.35 -9.44
C TYR A 107 -5.66 13.31 -8.55
N ARG A 108 -5.16 13.62 -7.34
CA ARG A 108 -5.77 14.61 -6.44
C ARG A 108 -5.90 15.98 -7.11
N ASN A 109 -4.84 16.48 -7.75
CA ASN A 109 -4.87 17.78 -8.41
C ASN A 109 -5.91 17.87 -9.53
N ARG A 110 -6.20 16.75 -10.20
CA ARG A 110 -7.16 16.69 -11.30
C ARG A 110 -8.60 16.45 -10.85
N THR A 111 -8.81 15.81 -9.71
CA THR A 111 -10.13 15.27 -9.34
C THR A 111 -10.63 15.72 -7.96
N GLY A 112 -9.75 16.24 -7.11
CA GLY A 112 -10.04 16.56 -5.71
C GLY A 112 -10.01 15.35 -4.77
N PHE A 113 -10.04 14.12 -5.28
CA PHE A 113 -10.06 12.91 -4.44
C PHE A 113 -8.69 12.61 -3.81
N ARG A 114 -8.73 12.14 -2.57
CA ARG A 114 -7.55 11.71 -1.82
C ARG A 114 -7.50 10.19 -1.80
N VAL A 115 -6.35 9.62 -2.16
CA VAL A 115 -6.09 8.18 -2.13
C VAL A 115 -4.83 7.92 -1.32
N GLY A 116 -4.88 6.90 -0.47
CA GLY A 116 -3.76 6.53 0.37
C GLY A 116 -2.67 5.73 -0.33
N LEU A 117 -1.47 5.73 0.24
CA LEU A 117 -0.37 4.85 -0.14
C LEU A 117 -0.08 3.85 0.98
N LYS A 118 0.08 2.57 0.62
CA LYS A 118 0.51 1.53 1.57
C LYS A 118 1.76 0.81 1.04
N PRO A 119 2.98 1.26 1.38
CA PRO A 119 4.17 0.49 1.08
C PRO A 119 4.18 -0.78 1.94
N ALA A 120 4.44 -1.93 1.31
CA ALA A 120 4.41 -3.23 1.97
C ALA A 120 5.57 -4.12 1.53
N GLY A 121 6.13 -4.85 2.51
CA GLY A 121 7.26 -5.78 2.34
C GLY A 121 8.63 -5.09 2.36
N GLY A 122 9.56 -5.66 3.13
CA GLY A 122 10.96 -5.21 3.20
C GLY A 122 11.26 -4.06 4.16
N ILE A 123 10.22 -3.43 4.75
CA ILE A 123 10.36 -2.33 5.72
C ILE A 123 10.46 -2.94 7.11
N ARG A 124 11.65 -2.93 7.69
CA ARG A 124 11.94 -3.68 8.93
C ARG A 124 12.37 -2.81 10.09
N THR A 125 12.88 -1.61 9.82
CA THR A 125 13.43 -0.74 10.86
C THR A 125 12.70 0.59 10.94
N ALA A 126 12.74 1.22 12.12
CA ALA A 126 12.23 2.58 12.31
C ALA A 126 12.87 3.58 11.33
N LYS A 127 14.16 3.38 11.00
CA LYS A 127 14.87 4.19 9.99
C LYS A 127 14.28 4.02 8.59
N ASP A 128 13.94 2.80 8.18
CA ASP A 128 13.27 2.56 6.89
C ASP A 128 11.92 3.26 6.86
N ALA A 129 11.14 3.16 7.94
CA ALA A 129 9.84 3.83 8.06
C ALA A 129 9.97 5.35 7.93
N LEU A 130 10.96 5.96 8.58
CA LEU A 130 11.23 7.40 8.46
C LEU A 130 11.54 7.82 7.03
N GLN A 131 12.30 7.04 6.26
CA GLN A 131 12.57 7.35 4.85
C GLN A 131 11.28 7.43 4.02
N TRP A 132 10.33 6.52 4.26
CA TRP A 132 9.03 6.54 3.62
C TRP A 132 8.19 7.73 4.09
N MET A 133 8.15 8.02 5.39
CA MET A 133 7.41 9.17 5.92
C MET A 133 7.93 10.50 5.36
N VAL A 134 9.24 10.67 5.25
CA VAL A 134 9.85 11.85 4.59
C VAL A 134 9.39 11.95 3.15
N LEU A 135 9.45 10.86 2.36
CA LEU A 135 8.95 10.86 0.99
C LEU A 135 7.49 11.30 0.90
N MET A 136 6.62 10.78 1.77
CA MET A 136 5.20 11.13 1.80
C MET A 136 4.99 12.60 2.17
N LYS A 137 5.67 13.09 3.19
CA LYS A 137 5.59 14.50 3.62
C LYS A 137 6.01 15.44 2.49
N GLU A 138 7.13 15.18 1.83
CA GLU A 138 7.67 16.02 0.77
C GLU A 138 6.79 16.02 -0.49
N GLU A 139 6.21 14.87 -0.87
CA GLU A 139 5.45 14.78 -2.12
C GLU A 139 3.96 15.11 -1.94
N LEU A 140 3.37 14.85 -0.77
CA LEU A 140 1.92 14.90 -0.54
C LEU A 140 1.49 15.74 0.68
N GLY A 141 2.40 16.09 1.58
CA GLY A 141 2.15 16.91 2.76
C GLY A 141 1.76 16.12 4.01
N ASP A 142 1.57 16.84 5.12
CA ASP A 142 1.36 16.25 6.46
C ASP A 142 0.10 15.38 6.56
N GLU A 143 -0.95 15.67 5.79
CA GLU A 143 -2.18 14.88 5.76
C GLU A 143 -1.91 13.41 5.37
N TRP A 144 -0.88 13.17 4.55
CA TRP A 144 -0.45 11.83 4.14
C TRP A 144 0.52 11.17 5.13
N LEU A 145 0.63 11.68 6.35
CA LEU A 145 1.27 10.99 7.47
C LEU A 145 0.25 10.32 8.40
N GLU A 146 -1.04 10.57 8.17
CA GLU A 146 -2.13 10.02 8.96
C GLU A 146 -2.62 8.65 8.47
N ALA A 147 -3.18 7.86 9.39
CA ALA A 147 -3.58 6.48 9.13
C ALA A 147 -4.65 6.34 8.02
N ASP A 148 -5.41 7.38 7.72
CA ASP A 148 -6.40 7.33 6.64
C ASP A 148 -5.80 7.44 5.24
N LEU A 149 -4.55 7.90 5.12
CA LEU A 149 -3.88 8.12 3.84
C LEU A 149 -2.50 7.45 3.74
N PHE A 150 -1.95 6.95 4.85
CA PHE A 150 -0.67 6.27 4.84
C PHE A 150 -0.62 5.12 5.85
N ARG A 151 -0.10 3.97 5.40
CA ARG A 151 -0.03 2.74 6.20
C ARG A 151 1.24 1.98 5.86
N PHE A 152 1.88 1.35 6.84
CA PHE A 152 2.93 0.36 6.59
C PHE A 152 2.34 -1.05 6.53
N GLY A 153 2.66 -1.80 5.48
CA GLY A 153 2.46 -3.25 5.43
C GLY A 153 3.71 -3.97 5.91
N ALA A 154 3.83 -4.17 7.22
CA ALA A 154 5.00 -4.77 7.86
C ALA A 154 4.59 -5.73 8.99
N SER A 155 5.44 -6.72 9.27
CA SER A 155 5.30 -7.64 10.42
C SER A 155 6.37 -7.37 11.47
N SER A 156 7.65 -7.36 11.09
CA SER A 156 8.77 -7.19 12.04
C SER A 156 9.06 -5.74 12.45
N LEU A 157 8.45 -4.75 11.78
CA LEU A 157 8.74 -3.33 12.03
C LEU A 157 8.32 -2.89 13.44
N LEU A 158 7.22 -3.42 13.96
CA LEU A 158 6.71 -3.07 15.29
C LEU A 158 7.76 -3.33 16.36
N ALA A 159 8.35 -4.52 16.38
CA ALA A 159 9.36 -4.91 17.35
C ALA A 159 10.61 -4.01 17.30
N ASP A 160 11.02 -3.55 16.11
CA ASP A 160 12.14 -2.59 16.03
C ASP A 160 11.74 -1.22 16.59
N ILE A 161 10.54 -0.71 16.28
CA ILE A 161 10.05 0.56 16.83
C ILE A 161 9.97 0.51 18.36
N GLU A 162 9.37 -0.55 18.92
CA GLU A 162 9.27 -0.75 20.38
C GLU A 162 10.65 -0.75 21.03
N ARG A 163 11.62 -1.44 20.41
CA ARG A 163 13.01 -1.46 20.88
C ARG A 163 13.68 -0.08 20.82
N GLN A 164 13.45 0.71 19.77
CA GLN A 164 14.00 2.07 19.68
C GLN A 164 13.39 2.98 20.76
N LEU A 165 12.08 2.89 21.00
CA LEU A 165 11.40 3.67 22.03
C LEU A 165 11.86 3.27 23.44
N GLU A 166 11.98 1.97 23.73
CA GLU A 166 12.50 1.50 25.01
C GLU A 166 13.94 1.98 25.23
N HIS A 167 14.79 1.90 24.20
CA HIS A 167 16.15 2.42 24.30
C HIS A 167 16.18 3.93 24.55
N HIS A 168 15.32 4.70 23.87
CA HIS A 168 15.22 6.14 24.07
C HIS A 168 14.81 6.51 25.50
N VAL A 169 13.88 5.76 26.10
CA VAL A 169 13.37 6.03 27.45
C VAL A 169 14.31 5.52 28.54
N THR A 170 14.92 4.34 28.36
CA THR A 170 15.65 3.64 29.42
C THR A 170 17.17 3.71 29.30
N GLY A 171 17.69 4.14 28.13
CA GLY A 171 19.11 4.07 27.78
C GLY A 171 19.64 2.66 27.52
N ARG A 172 18.79 1.62 27.56
CA ARG A 172 19.19 0.20 27.40
C ARG A 172 18.47 -0.44 26.22
N TYR A 173 19.19 -1.24 25.44
CA TYR A 173 18.55 -2.06 24.42
C TYR A 173 17.87 -3.26 25.07
N SER A 174 16.60 -3.46 24.72
CA SER A 174 15.82 -4.61 25.14
C SER A 174 16.28 -5.89 24.45
N ALA A 175 16.19 -7.02 25.15
CA ALA A 175 16.36 -8.32 24.52
C ALA A 175 15.20 -8.62 23.57
N PHE A 176 15.48 -9.26 22.43
CA PHE A 176 14.50 -9.54 21.37
C PHE A 176 13.23 -10.29 21.83
N HIS A 177 13.31 -11.09 22.91
CA HIS A 177 12.18 -11.87 23.43
C HIS A 177 11.18 -11.06 24.27
N ARG A 178 11.44 -9.78 24.54
CA ARG A 178 10.53 -8.92 25.31
C ARG A 178 9.46 -8.22 24.47
N HIS A 179 9.66 -8.19 23.15
CA HIS A 179 8.73 -7.59 22.20
C HIS A 179 7.95 -8.66 21.49
N ALA A 180 6.75 -8.33 21.02
CA ALA A 180 5.92 -9.29 20.30
C ALA A 180 6.72 -9.91 19.15
N ALA A 181 6.81 -11.25 19.13
CA ALA A 181 7.41 -11.96 18.01
C ALA A 181 6.56 -11.69 16.76
N GLY A 182 7.13 -10.94 15.81
CA GLY A 182 6.50 -10.62 14.53
C GLY A 182 6.50 -11.78 13.55
#